data_AF-A0A966Z7B3-F1
#
_entry.id   AF-A0A966Z7B3-F1
#
_cell.length_a   1.000
_cell.length_b   1.000
_cell.length_c   1.000
_cell.angle_alpha   90.00
_cell.angle_beta   90.00
_cell.angle_gamma   90.00
#
_symmetry.space_group_name_H-M   'P 1'
#
loop_
_entity.id
_entity.type
_entity.pdbx_description
1 polymer ?
#
loop_
_entity_poly.entity_id
_entity_poly.type
_entity_poly.pdbx_seq_one_letter_code
_entity_poly.pdbx_strand_id
1 'polypeptide(L)'
;MHLSKPFLLKPARHIGAHLTVLAALTFMCGVAPGQTPPPVKVNPETGTPVQTNRQRPPRPIDSPYAKAALATMLAPLDKLTPVTEEMLRNPAPGDWLNWRRTQNGWGNSPLNQINRTSVKNLKVAWTYSMDSSPGAVNETTPIVHDGVMFLWNFGETVNALDAKTGTVLWSFSWDLPDDYPSLPGFYRTKRSLAIGGNKLIMGTIDMHVIALDIKTGKKVWDVVTDNYKSERTYNSGPLVVKDKVLIGAGNCGPGSANSDPKVALYSPPGGCFITGHDLATGKELWRFNTTAHHDDPGGNTWNNLPDDKRNGGAIWVAGQYDPELNLTYWGTGSPSPWSTIKRGTFGADSLYVNSTLALNPDTGKLVWHYQHVPHDPYDQDYPFERIIAPVTVRGERHKAVITVGKPGIFEALDAATGKFLFAVDPGAQNDIVVDPVTGVRTTLAEPAPPGVKNCPNGEGVRSFPAGSYSPSTNRYYLPIYDHCMGKEGDTPARFLALDLNTQRLVWDIRTRVPQSSAQLTTAGGLVFSATPDRYFRAFDDEDGKVLWTSPRLNDIPNAFPITYMVDGKQYIAMAAGNAGLQGNWAINYAPEIGAVRGPKSSVLWIFELP
;
A
#
# COMPACT_ATOMS: atom_id res chain seq x y z
N MET A 1 18.17 -78.87 4.45
CA MET A 1 17.43 -78.05 3.46
C MET A 1 18.03 -76.66 3.49
N HIS A 2 19.16 -76.46 2.80
CA HIS A 2 19.28 -76.05 1.39
C HIS A 2 19.05 -74.54 1.22
N LEU A 3 20.15 -73.77 1.12
CA LEU A 3 20.89 -73.39 -0.10
C LEU A 3 20.35 -72.02 -0.57
N SER A 4 21.12 -70.99 -0.94
CA SER A 4 22.45 -70.95 -1.56
C SER A 4 22.97 -69.50 -1.56
N LYS A 5 24.29 -69.33 -1.36
CA LYS A 5 25.12 -68.15 -1.71
C LYS A 5 25.29 -68.05 -3.27
N PRO A 6 26.27 -67.33 -3.89
CA PRO A 6 27.03 -66.08 -3.62
C PRO A 6 27.16 -65.15 -4.89
N PHE A 7 27.98 -64.10 -4.79
CA PHE A 7 29.04 -63.64 -5.74
C PHE A 7 29.05 -62.18 -6.24
N LEU A 8 30.21 -61.57 -5.99
CA LEU A 8 30.79 -60.37 -6.60
C LEU A 8 31.07 -60.53 -8.10
N LEU A 9 31.02 -59.42 -8.85
CA LEU A 9 31.83 -59.22 -10.06
C LEU A 9 32.16 -57.72 -10.28
N LYS A 10 33.34 -57.49 -10.87
CA LYS A 10 34.02 -56.21 -11.16
C LYS A 10 33.58 -55.61 -12.55
N PRO A 11 34.08 -54.43 -12.99
CA PRO A 11 33.31 -53.38 -13.67
C PRO A 11 33.44 -53.31 -15.21
N ALA A 12 32.57 -52.52 -15.87
CA ALA A 12 32.78 -51.99 -17.23
C ALA A 12 32.04 -50.65 -17.46
N ARG A 13 32.55 -49.90 -18.46
CA ARG A 13 32.41 -48.46 -18.74
C ARG A 13 31.12 -48.03 -19.48
N HIS A 14 30.85 -46.71 -19.37
CA HIS A 14 30.11 -45.77 -20.24
C HIS A 14 28.57 -45.88 -20.33
N ILE A 15 27.87 -44.91 -19.72
CA ILE A 15 27.02 -43.81 -20.28
C ILE A 15 26.84 -42.82 -19.09
N GLY A 16 27.02 -41.50 -19.09
CA GLY A 16 27.01 -40.49 -20.15
C GLY A 16 25.86 -39.49 -19.90
N ALA A 17 26.15 -38.42 -19.14
CA ALA A 17 25.37 -37.18 -18.96
C ALA A 17 24.11 -37.19 -18.06
N HIS A 18 23.94 -36.08 -17.32
CA HIS A 18 22.88 -35.71 -16.34
C HIS A 18 23.14 -36.08 -14.88
N LEU A 19 24.07 -35.37 -14.24
CA LEU A 19 23.94 -34.83 -12.87
C LEU A 19 25.28 -34.16 -12.49
N THR A 20 25.49 -32.91 -12.92
CA THR A 20 26.55 -32.06 -12.34
C THR A 20 26.27 -30.57 -12.57
N VAL A 21 25.31 -30.00 -11.83
CA VAL A 21 25.23 -28.54 -11.60
C VAL A 21 25.09 -28.20 -10.10
N LEU A 22 25.00 -29.18 -9.19
CA LEU A 22 24.79 -28.90 -7.77
C LEU A 22 25.71 -29.73 -6.84
N ALA A 23 27.02 -29.76 -7.11
CA ALA A 23 28.04 -30.21 -6.13
C ALA A 23 29.46 -29.93 -6.64
N ALA A 24 30.03 -28.78 -6.29
CA ALA A 24 31.48 -28.55 -6.33
C ALA A 24 31.85 -27.52 -5.26
N LEU A 25 31.74 -27.93 -4.00
CA LEU A 25 32.20 -27.21 -2.81
C LEU A 25 33.13 -28.14 -2.05
N THR A 26 34.40 -28.22 -2.45
CA THR A 26 35.49 -28.78 -1.61
C THR A 26 36.88 -28.38 -2.14
N PHE A 27 37.64 -27.74 -1.24
CA PHE A 27 39.11 -27.60 -1.12
C PHE A 27 40.01 -27.41 -2.36
N MET A 28 40.69 -26.25 -2.40
CA MET A 28 42.16 -26.13 -2.48
C MET A 28 42.54 -24.65 -2.25
N CYS A 29 43.10 -24.31 -1.10
CA CYS A 29 43.87 -23.07 -0.92
C CYS A 29 45.35 -23.42 -1.07
N GLY A 30 45.98 -22.89 -2.12
CA GLY A 30 47.43 -22.77 -2.17
C GLY A 30 47.85 -21.69 -1.17
N VAL A 31 48.64 -22.08 -0.17
CA VAL A 31 49.35 -21.17 0.72
C VAL A 31 50.83 -21.39 0.47
N ALA A 32 51.54 -20.33 0.06
CA ALA A 32 53.00 -20.34 -0.03
C ALA A 32 53.60 -20.50 1.39
N PRO A 33 54.71 -21.25 1.58
CA PRO A 33 55.28 -21.47 2.91
C PRO A 33 55.86 -20.16 3.48
N GLY A 34 55.47 -19.77 4.70
CA GLY A 34 56.23 -18.79 5.50
C GLY A 34 55.49 -17.62 6.14
N GLN A 35 54.16 -17.52 6.06
CA GLN A 35 53.42 -16.45 6.77
C GLN A 35 52.47 -17.03 7.83
N THR A 36 52.65 -16.61 9.08
CA THR A 36 51.71 -16.85 10.17
C THR A 36 50.39 -16.12 9.86
N PRO A 37 49.24 -16.82 9.87
CA PRO A 37 47.96 -16.17 9.66
C PRO A 37 47.65 -15.21 10.82
N PRO A 38 46.99 -14.06 10.56
CA PRO A 38 46.58 -13.14 11.62
C PRO A 38 45.55 -13.81 12.55
N PRO A 39 45.48 -13.40 13.83
CA PRO A 39 44.58 -14.03 14.81
C PRO A 39 43.11 -13.89 14.38
N VAL A 40 42.37 -14.99 14.50
CA VAL A 40 40.92 -15.06 14.26
C VAL A 40 40.22 -14.20 15.31
N LYS A 41 39.39 -13.24 14.88
CA LYS A 41 38.51 -12.51 15.81
C LYS A 41 37.45 -13.46 16.35
N VAL A 42 37.36 -13.54 17.66
CA VAL A 42 36.46 -14.43 18.39
C VAL A 42 35.40 -13.58 19.10
N ASN A 43 34.16 -14.06 19.15
CA ASN A 43 33.15 -13.42 20.00
C ASN A 43 33.56 -13.58 21.48
N PRO A 44 33.71 -12.49 22.26
CA PRO A 44 34.18 -12.55 23.65
C PRO A 44 33.18 -13.21 24.62
N GLU A 45 31.90 -13.34 24.26
CA GLU A 45 30.88 -13.99 25.10
C GLU A 45 30.77 -15.50 24.84
N THR A 46 31.02 -15.96 23.61
CA THR A 46 30.75 -17.34 23.19
C THR A 46 31.97 -18.14 22.75
N GLY A 47 33.14 -17.50 22.61
CA GLY A 47 34.37 -18.17 22.17
C GLY A 47 34.33 -18.70 20.73
N THR A 48 33.31 -18.35 19.95
CA THR A 48 33.15 -18.81 18.56
C THR A 48 33.81 -17.84 17.55
N PRO A 49 34.44 -18.36 16.47
CA PRO A 49 34.99 -17.53 15.40
C PRO A 49 33.91 -16.66 14.76
N VAL A 50 34.19 -15.36 14.60
CA VAL A 50 33.32 -14.47 13.82
C VAL A 50 33.44 -14.87 12.35
N GLN A 51 32.37 -15.44 11.76
CA GLN A 51 32.30 -15.64 10.31
C GLN A 51 32.19 -14.26 9.64
N THR A 52 33.33 -13.72 9.20
CA THR A 52 33.32 -12.67 8.20
C THR A 52 32.96 -13.34 6.87
N ASN A 53 31.73 -13.12 6.39
CA ASN A 53 31.37 -13.41 5.01
C ASN A 53 32.24 -12.51 4.12
N ARG A 54 33.45 -12.96 3.76
CA ARG A 54 34.20 -12.38 2.66
C ARG A 54 33.34 -12.59 1.42
N GLN A 55 32.60 -11.55 1.00
CA GLN A 55 32.03 -11.49 -0.34
C GLN A 55 33.19 -11.69 -1.32
N ARG A 56 33.29 -12.89 -1.89
CA ARG A 56 34.13 -13.08 -3.07
C ARG A 56 33.57 -12.16 -4.16
N PRO A 57 34.41 -11.40 -4.88
CA PRO A 57 33.92 -10.70 -6.06
C PRO A 57 33.29 -11.74 -7.01
N PRO A 58 32.13 -11.43 -7.62
CA PRO A 58 31.50 -12.34 -8.56
C PRO A 58 32.51 -12.71 -9.65
N ARG A 59 32.65 -14.01 -9.94
CA ARG A 59 33.48 -14.44 -11.08
C ARG A 59 32.86 -13.86 -12.36
N PRO A 60 33.65 -13.32 -13.28
CA PRO A 60 33.15 -12.89 -14.58
C PRO A 60 32.38 -14.03 -15.27
N ILE A 61 31.21 -13.71 -15.80
CA ILE A 61 30.38 -14.63 -16.59
C ILE A 61 31.03 -14.74 -17.97
N ASP A 62 32.09 -15.55 -18.10
CA ASP A 62 32.90 -15.60 -19.33
C ASP A 62 32.47 -16.70 -20.31
N SER A 63 31.62 -17.64 -19.88
CA SER A 63 31.07 -18.66 -20.79
C SER A 63 30.03 -18.05 -21.74
N PRO A 64 30.11 -18.31 -23.06
CA PRO A 64 29.07 -17.91 -24.01
C PRO A 64 27.66 -18.37 -23.60
N TYR A 65 27.54 -19.56 -22.99
CA TYR A 65 26.27 -20.08 -22.49
C TYR A 65 25.69 -19.20 -21.38
N ALA A 66 26.53 -18.80 -20.42
CA ALA A 66 26.09 -18.01 -19.29
C ALA A 66 25.77 -16.55 -19.69
N LYS A 67 26.47 -16.00 -20.69
CA LYS A 67 26.12 -14.72 -21.32
C LYS A 67 24.77 -14.80 -22.05
N ALA A 68 24.53 -15.86 -22.82
CA ALA A 68 23.26 -16.07 -23.51
C ALA A 68 22.10 -16.27 -22.52
N ALA A 69 22.32 -17.05 -21.45
CA ALA A 69 21.31 -17.24 -20.40
C ALA A 69 20.96 -15.93 -19.69
N LEU A 70 21.97 -15.11 -19.36
CA LEU A 70 21.75 -13.79 -18.78
C LEU A 70 21.01 -12.86 -19.74
N ALA A 71 21.36 -12.85 -21.03
CA ALA A 71 20.66 -12.05 -22.03
C ALA A 71 19.18 -12.45 -22.14
N THR A 72 18.87 -13.75 -22.18
CA THR A 72 17.49 -14.24 -22.19
C THR A 72 16.73 -13.84 -20.91
N MET A 73 17.39 -13.94 -19.76
CA MET A 73 16.81 -13.55 -18.47
C MET A 73 16.48 -12.04 -18.41
N LEU A 74 17.36 -11.19 -18.94
CA LEU A 74 17.20 -9.73 -18.91
C LEU A 74 16.38 -9.18 -20.08
N ALA A 75 16.03 -10.01 -21.07
CA ALA A 75 15.26 -9.60 -22.24
C ALA A 75 13.95 -8.83 -21.95
N PRO A 76 13.21 -9.05 -20.84
CA PRO A 76 12.08 -8.20 -20.49
C PRO A 76 12.43 -6.71 -20.32
N LEU A 77 13.64 -6.40 -19.82
CA LEU A 77 14.10 -5.01 -19.63
C LEU A 77 14.33 -4.27 -20.95
N ASP A 78 14.66 -5.00 -22.01
CA ASP A 78 14.86 -4.40 -23.34
C ASP A 78 13.54 -3.91 -23.92
N LYS A 79 12.42 -4.56 -23.57
CA LYS A 79 11.07 -4.20 -24.01
C LYS A 79 10.49 -3.00 -23.27
N LEU A 80 10.96 -2.68 -22.07
CA LEU A 80 10.48 -1.55 -21.28
C LEU A 80 10.59 -0.25 -22.08
N THR A 81 9.44 0.42 -22.24
CA THR A 81 9.34 1.73 -22.85
C THR A 81 9.28 2.85 -21.79
N PRO A 82 9.65 4.10 -22.14
CA PRO A 82 9.43 5.23 -21.25
C PRO A 82 7.93 5.50 -21.06
N VAL A 83 7.46 5.59 -19.82
CA VAL A 83 6.05 5.88 -19.51
C VAL A 83 5.73 7.35 -19.80
N THR A 84 4.83 7.59 -20.75
CA THR A 84 4.37 8.94 -21.11
C THR A 84 3.19 9.41 -20.24
N GLU A 85 2.89 10.70 -20.24
CA GLU A 85 1.67 11.23 -19.58
C GLU A 85 0.40 10.57 -20.13
N GLU A 86 0.34 10.35 -21.46
CA GLU A 86 -0.82 9.71 -22.08
C GLU A 86 -0.99 8.27 -21.60
N MET A 87 0.10 7.53 -21.38
CA MET A 87 0.05 6.20 -20.80
C MET A 87 -0.42 6.22 -19.34
N LEU A 88 -0.04 7.23 -18.54
CA LEU A 88 -0.54 7.36 -17.17
C LEU A 88 -2.05 7.67 -17.13
N ARG A 89 -2.53 8.45 -18.11
CA ARG A 89 -3.95 8.80 -18.26
C ARG A 89 -4.78 7.60 -18.73
N ASN A 90 -4.28 6.90 -19.74
CA ASN A 90 -4.96 5.79 -20.40
C ASN A 90 -4.01 4.59 -20.57
N PRO A 91 -3.69 3.88 -19.46
CA PRO A 91 -2.77 2.75 -19.51
C PRO A 91 -3.36 1.61 -20.33
N ALA A 92 -2.49 0.91 -21.06
CA ALA A 92 -2.86 -0.30 -21.77
C ALA A 92 -3.61 -1.27 -20.82
N PRO A 93 -4.58 -2.07 -21.31
CA PRO A 93 -5.33 -3.00 -20.47
C PRO A 93 -4.45 -3.92 -19.61
N GLY A 94 -3.31 -4.36 -20.17
CA GLY A 94 -2.35 -5.24 -19.51
C GLY A 94 -1.42 -4.57 -18.51
N ASP A 95 -1.34 -3.24 -18.50
CA ASP A 95 -0.44 -2.49 -17.64
C ASP A 95 -1.15 -1.98 -16.37
N TRP A 96 -0.35 -1.81 -15.33
CA TRP A 96 -0.74 -1.25 -14.04
C TRP A 96 0.29 -0.19 -13.63
N LEU A 97 0.14 1.04 -14.15
CA LEU A 97 1.14 2.11 -14.03
C LEU A 97 0.98 3.02 -12.80
N ASN A 98 -0.14 2.90 -12.10
CA ASN A 98 -0.46 3.71 -10.93
C ASN A 98 -0.94 2.80 -9.80
N TRP A 99 -0.85 3.22 -8.53
CA TRP A 99 -1.24 2.41 -7.38
C TRP A 99 -2.71 1.95 -7.40
N ARG A 100 -3.59 2.62 -8.15
CA ARG A 100 -4.97 2.14 -8.45
C ARG A 100 -5.23 1.94 -9.94
N ARG A 101 -4.20 1.54 -10.68
CA ARG A 101 -4.10 1.40 -12.15
C ARG A 101 -4.17 2.72 -12.90
N THR A 102 -5.21 3.50 -12.68
CA THR A 102 -5.48 4.78 -13.34
C THR A 102 -5.46 5.94 -12.33
N GLN A 103 -5.14 7.15 -12.78
CA GLN A 103 -5.01 8.34 -11.93
C GLN A 103 -6.31 8.74 -11.20
N ASN A 104 -7.47 8.26 -11.66
CA ASN A 104 -8.78 8.45 -11.02
C ASN A 104 -9.02 7.55 -9.78
N GLY A 105 -8.10 6.66 -9.42
CA GLY A 105 -8.16 5.91 -8.16
C GLY A 105 -9.06 4.66 -8.17
N TRP A 106 -9.56 4.21 -9.31
CA TRP A 106 -10.65 3.21 -9.36
C TRP A 106 -10.29 1.83 -8.81
N GLY A 107 -9.03 1.39 -8.91
CA GLY A 107 -8.66 0.01 -8.57
C GLY A 107 -9.41 -1.00 -9.45
N ASN A 108 -9.56 -0.67 -10.73
CA ASN A 108 -10.37 -1.39 -11.69
C ASN A 108 -9.58 -1.71 -12.95
N SER A 109 -9.73 -2.92 -13.48
CA SER A 109 -9.13 -3.33 -14.73
C SER A 109 -10.16 -3.59 -15.84
N PRO A 110 -9.90 -3.17 -17.09
CA PRO A 110 -10.73 -3.53 -18.24
C PRO A 110 -10.53 -4.98 -18.71
N LEU A 111 -9.61 -5.74 -18.10
CA LEU A 111 -9.38 -7.14 -18.45
C LEU A 111 -10.55 -8.04 -18.03
N ASN A 112 -10.88 -9.02 -18.88
CA ASN A 112 -12.03 -9.90 -18.71
C ASN A 112 -11.78 -11.38 -19.11
N GLN A 113 -10.52 -11.78 -19.33
CA GLN A 113 -10.17 -13.17 -19.61
C GLN A 113 -10.54 -14.04 -18.39
N ILE A 114 -10.29 -13.53 -17.20
CA ILE A 114 -10.84 -14.02 -15.93
C ILE A 114 -12.20 -13.34 -15.73
N ASN A 115 -13.26 -14.12 -15.69
CA ASN A 115 -14.64 -13.65 -15.54
C ASN A 115 -15.48 -14.64 -14.72
N ARG A 116 -16.76 -14.31 -14.49
CA ARG A 116 -17.72 -15.14 -13.73
C ARG A 116 -17.69 -16.64 -14.05
N THR A 117 -17.46 -17.00 -15.31
CA THR A 117 -17.49 -18.41 -15.75
C THR A 117 -16.14 -19.11 -15.61
N SER A 118 -15.03 -18.38 -15.82
CA SER A 118 -13.68 -18.92 -15.84
C SER A 118 -12.97 -18.86 -14.48
N VAL A 119 -13.38 -17.95 -13.59
CA VAL A 119 -12.70 -17.66 -12.32
C VAL A 119 -12.53 -18.89 -11.41
N LYS A 120 -13.48 -19.82 -11.45
CA LYS A 120 -13.42 -21.09 -10.70
C LYS A 120 -12.19 -21.95 -11.04
N ASN A 121 -11.56 -21.71 -12.20
CA ASN A 121 -10.40 -22.46 -12.68
C ASN A 121 -9.07 -21.78 -12.33
N LEU A 122 -9.06 -20.65 -11.62
CA LEU A 122 -7.82 -19.97 -11.24
C LEU A 122 -6.90 -20.89 -10.43
N LYS A 123 -5.63 -20.91 -10.81
CA LYS A 123 -4.55 -21.63 -10.15
C LYS A 123 -3.40 -20.68 -9.81
N VAL A 124 -2.53 -21.08 -8.89
CA VAL A 124 -1.28 -20.35 -8.63
C VAL A 124 -0.37 -20.51 -9.86
N ALA A 125 0.08 -19.39 -10.41
CA ALA A 125 1.05 -19.33 -11.50
C ALA A 125 2.48 -19.48 -10.95
N TRP A 126 2.82 -18.61 -10.00
CA TRP A 126 4.11 -18.57 -9.31
C TRP A 126 3.97 -17.75 -8.02
N THR A 127 4.99 -17.82 -7.17
CA THR A 127 5.08 -17.04 -5.94
C THR A 127 6.48 -16.42 -5.81
N TYR A 128 6.58 -15.30 -5.10
CA TYR A 128 7.84 -14.64 -4.81
C TYR A 128 7.96 -14.35 -3.31
N SER A 129 9.05 -14.80 -2.69
CA SER A 129 9.32 -14.55 -1.27
C SER A 129 9.76 -13.10 -1.06
N MET A 130 9.06 -12.42 -0.17
CA MET A 130 9.31 -11.04 0.22
C MET A 130 10.00 -11.00 1.59
N ASP A 131 10.51 -9.83 1.99
CA ASP A 131 11.12 -9.67 3.31
C ASP A 131 10.11 -9.99 4.42
N SER A 132 10.52 -10.89 5.32
CA SER A 132 9.74 -11.35 6.45
C SER A 132 10.53 -11.24 7.76
N SER A 133 11.48 -10.29 7.80
CA SER A 133 12.23 -9.98 9.02
C SER A 133 11.27 -9.59 10.16
N PRO A 134 11.66 -9.76 11.44
CA PRO A 134 10.81 -9.41 12.57
C PRO A 134 10.29 -7.96 12.47
N GLY A 135 8.97 -7.81 12.41
CA GLY A 135 8.31 -6.51 12.28
C GLY A 135 8.11 -6.01 10.83
N ALA A 136 8.52 -6.79 9.82
CA ALA A 136 8.25 -6.50 8.42
C ALA A 136 6.74 -6.48 8.13
N VAL A 137 6.24 -5.39 7.56
CA VAL A 137 4.84 -5.24 7.13
C VAL A 137 4.83 -4.84 5.66
N ASN A 138 4.21 -5.65 4.81
CA ASN A 138 4.18 -5.44 3.35
C ASN A 138 2.76 -5.12 2.87
N GLU A 139 2.42 -3.82 2.81
CA GLU A 139 1.13 -3.31 2.32
C GLU A 139 1.20 -2.92 0.83
N THR A 140 2.11 -3.53 0.08
CA THR A 140 2.59 -3.02 -1.21
C THR A 140 1.59 -3.20 -2.36
N THR A 141 1.66 -2.28 -3.31
CA THR A 141 1.00 -2.36 -4.60
C THR A 141 2.08 -2.56 -5.65
N PRO A 142 2.21 -3.76 -6.25
CA PRO A 142 3.06 -3.91 -7.41
C PRO A 142 2.58 -3.01 -8.55
N ILE A 143 3.50 -2.47 -9.34
CA ILE A 143 3.16 -1.83 -10.62
C ILE A 143 3.78 -2.64 -11.75
N VAL A 144 3.09 -2.73 -12.88
CA VAL A 144 3.50 -3.57 -14.02
C VAL A 144 3.47 -2.76 -15.30
N HIS A 145 4.56 -2.81 -16.05
CA HIS A 145 4.69 -2.15 -17.35
C HIS A 145 5.51 -3.03 -18.31
N ASP A 146 5.01 -3.25 -19.53
CA ASP A 146 5.68 -4.03 -20.58
C ASP A 146 6.18 -5.41 -20.11
N GLY A 147 5.43 -6.04 -19.20
CA GLY A 147 5.76 -7.36 -18.65
C GLY A 147 6.82 -7.36 -17.54
N VAL A 148 7.26 -6.20 -17.06
CA VAL A 148 8.12 -6.08 -15.86
C VAL A 148 7.29 -5.58 -14.69
N MET A 149 7.39 -6.27 -13.56
CA MET A 149 6.75 -5.91 -12.30
C MET A 149 7.75 -5.24 -11.36
N PHE A 150 7.42 -4.07 -10.84
CA PHE A 150 8.18 -3.40 -9.80
C PHE A 150 7.49 -3.62 -8.45
N LEU A 151 8.22 -4.18 -7.49
CA LEU A 151 7.74 -4.56 -6.18
C LEU A 151 8.57 -3.86 -5.10
N TRP A 152 7.91 -3.07 -4.25
CA TRP A 152 8.55 -2.45 -3.08
C TRP A 152 8.30 -3.30 -1.84
N ASN A 153 9.38 -3.81 -1.26
CA ASN A 153 9.39 -4.62 -0.07
C ASN A 153 9.76 -3.79 1.17
N PHE A 154 9.42 -4.35 2.33
CA PHE A 154 9.97 -3.92 3.61
C PHE A 154 11.51 -3.84 3.58
N GLY A 155 12.10 -2.92 4.36
CA GLY A 155 13.54 -2.67 4.36
C GLY A 155 14.03 -1.88 3.14
N GLU A 156 13.17 -1.01 2.59
CA GLU A 156 13.49 -0.11 1.46
C GLU A 156 14.12 -0.81 0.25
N THR A 157 13.64 -2.02 -0.03
CA THR A 157 14.14 -2.83 -1.15
C THR A 157 13.13 -2.86 -2.28
N VAL A 158 13.56 -2.49 -3.48
CA VAL A 158 12.77 -2.56 -4.71
C VAL A 158 13.32 -3.64 -5.61
N ASN A 159 12.45 -4.55 -6.08
CA ASN A 159 12.79 -5.54 -7.09
C ASN A 159 12.05 -5.25 -8.38
N ALA A 160 12.76 -5.32 -9.52
CA ALA A 160 12.12 -5.56 -10.81
C ALA A 160 12.10 -7.05 -11.08
N LEU A 161 10.92 -7.57 -11.40
CA LEU A 161 10.66 -8.97 -11.68
C LEU A 161 10.14 -9.10 -13.12
N ASP A 162 10.51 -10.18 -13.80
CA ASP A 162 9.74 -10.63 -14.95
C ASP A 162 8.34 -11.01 -14.45
N ALA A 163 7.31 -10.26 -14.87
CA ALA A 163 5.95 -10.44 -14.39
C ALA A 163 5.33 -11.77 -14.83
N LYS A 164 5.93 -12.49 -15.79
CA LYS A 164 5.48 -13.82 -16.21
C LYS A 164 6.06 -14.92 -15.33
N THR A 165 7.30 -14.77 -14.86
CA THR A 165 8.06 -15.88 -14.24
C THR A 165 8.45 -15.63 -12.78
N GLY A 166 8.39 -14.39 -12.30
CA GLY A 166 8.88 -13.99 -10.98
C GLY A 166 10.41 -13.88 -10.90
N THR A 167 11.11 -13.99 -12.02
CA THR A 167 12.58 -13.89 -12.08
C THR A 167 13.03 -12.47 -11.75
N VAL A 168 13.93 -12.31 -10.77
CA VAL A 168 14.50 -11.01 -10.40
C VAL A 168 15.40 -10.50 -11.52
N LEU A 169 15.05 -9.36 -12.12
CA LEU A 169 15.79 -8.71 -13.19
C LEU A 169 16.86 -7.76 -12.62
N TRP A 170 16.49 -7.00 -11.59
CA TRP A 170 17.41 -6.20 -10.78
C TRP A 170 16.83 -5.96 -9.38
N SER A 171 17.70 -5.59 -8.44
CA SER A 171 17.32 -5.20 -7.08
C SER A 171 18.02 -3.91 -6.68
N PHE A 172 17.30 -3.06 -5.96
CA PHE A 172 17.82 -1.87 -5.29
C PHE A 172 17.49 -1.96 -3.80
N SER A 173 18.43 -1.59 -2.93
CA SER A 173 18.21 -1.49 -1.48
C SER A 173 18.74 -0.15 -1.00
N TRP A 174 18.02 0.47 -0.07
CA TRP A 174 18.40 1.71 0.59
C TRP A 174 18.73 1.43 2.05
N ASP A 175 19.93 1.83 2.47
CA ASP A 175 20.38 1.71 3.85
C ASP A 175 19.96 2.96 4.63
N LEU A 176 19.30 2.76 5.76
CA LEU A 176 18.97 3.84 6.70
C LEU A 176 20.23 4.26 7.48
N PRO A 177 20.29 5.50 7.99
CA PRO A 177 21.35 5.92 8.90
C PRO A 177 21.48 5.00 10.11
N ASP A 178 22.71 4.76 10.58
CA ASP A 178 22.98 3.91 11.76
C ASP A 178 22.27 4.41 13.04
N ASP A 179 21.99 5.72 13.12
CA ASP A 179 21.27 6.36 14.24
C ASP A 179 19.77 6.58 13.96
N TYR A 180 19.19 5.95 12.93
CA TYR A 180 17.77 6.06 12.63
C TYR A 180 16.91 5.49 13.79
N PRO A 181 15.86 6.21 14.24
CA PRO A 181 15.06 5.77 15.38
C PRO A 181 14.28 4.48 15.07
N SER A 182 14.15 3.60 16.07
CA SER A 182 13.32 2.40 15.93
C SER A 182 11.84 2.79 15.90
N LEU A 183 11.22 2.71 14.72
CA LEU A 183 9.79 2.91 14.55
C LEU A 183 9.02 1.59 14.53
N PRO A 184 7.80 1.55 15.10
CA PRO A 184 6.85 0.46 14.88
C PRO A 184 6.67 0.07 13.40
N GLY A 185 6.40 -1.21 13.12
CA GLY A 185 6.26 -1.74 11.76
C GLY A 185 5.23 -1.00 10.90
N PHE A 186 4.13 -0.52 11.49
CA PHE A 186 3.09 0.20 10.75
C PHE A 186 3.52 1.58 10.24
N TYR A 187 4.54 2.21 10.83
CA TYR A 187 5.17 3.44 10.31
C TYR A 187 6.21 3.21 9.23
N ARG A 188 6.60 1.95 9.05
CA ARG A 188 7.58 1.50 8.06
C ARG A 188 6.90 0.76 6.89
N THR A 189 5.58 0.91 6.78
CA THR A 189 4.75 0.30 5.73
C THR A 189 5.05 0.87 4.36
N LYS A 190 4.98 0.00 3.35
CA LYS A 190 5.25 0.33 1.95
C LYS A 190 3.99 0.08 1.15
N ARG A 191 3.36 1.14 0.61
CA ARG A 191 2.09 0.98 -0.13
C ARG A 191 2.23 1.12 -1.63
N SER A 192 2.95 2.12 -2.13
CA SER A 192 3.03 2.30 -3.59
C SER A 192 4.32 2.94 -4.09
N LEU A 193 4.65 2.60 -5.34
CA LEU A 193 5.64 3.24 -6.19
C LEU A 193 4.91 4.06 -7.26
N ALA A 194 5.63 4.98 -7.90
CA ALA A 194 5.16 5.62 -9.14
C ALA A 194 6.17 5.46 -10.26
N ILE A 195 5.71 5.57 -11.50
CA ILE A 195 6.56 5.47 -12.69
C ILE A 195 6.28 6.65 -13.63
N GLY A 196 7.33 7.19 -14.25
CA GLY A 196 7.24 8.30 -15.19
C GLY A 196 8.49 8.42 -16.04
N GLY A 197 8.34 8.48 -17.36
CA GLY A 197 9.43 8.34 -18.31
C GLY A 197 10.20 7.04 -18.06
N ASN A 198 11.52 7.14 -17.89
CA ASN A 198 12.38 6.01 -17.54
C ASN A 198 12.65 5.89 -16.03
N LYS A 199 11.83 6.53 -15.18
CA LYS A 199 12.07 6.60 -13.74
C LYS A 199 10.99 5.89 -12.94
N LEU A 200 11.44 5.07 -11.99
CA LEU A 200 10.65 4.53 -10.90
C LEU A 200 10.91 5.39 -9.66
N ILE A 201 9.85 5.85 -9.00
CA ILE A 201 9.93 6.80 -7.89
C ILE A 201 9.50 6.10 -6.60
N MET A 202 10.29 6.27 -5.55
CA MET A 202 10.01 5.80 -4.20
C MET A 202 10.25 6.89 -3.16
N GLY A 203 9.49 6.87 -2.08
CA GLY A 203 9.73 7.70 -0.89
C GLY A 203 10.16 6.82 0.28
N THR A 204 11.24 7.17 0.96
CA THR A 204 11.79 6.36 2.06
C THR A 204 11.30 6.84 3.43
N ILE A 205 11.42 6.00 4.45
CA ILE A 205 11.03 6.39 5.82
C ILE A 205 11.94 7.45 6.44
N ASP A 206 13.17 7.63 5.93
CA ASP A 206 14.09 8.71 6.32
C ASP A 206 13.93 9.98 5.47
N MET A 207 12.75 10.16 4.84
CA MET A 207 12.34 11.39 4.17
C MET A 207 13.09 11.74 2.88
N HIS A 208 13.64 10.72 2.21
CA HIS A 208 14.14 10.85 0.84
C HIS A 208 13.04 10.59 -0.19
N VAL A 209 13.14 11.29 -1.32
CA VAL A 209 12.46 10.92 -2.56
C VAL A 209 13.55 10.51 -3.54
N ILE A 210 13.43 9.30 -4.08
CA ILE A 210 14.47 8.67 -4.91
C ILE A 210 13.87 8.30 -6.25
N ALA A 211 14.60 8.60 -7.34
CA ALA A 211 14.33 8.03 -8.66
C ALA A 211 15.35 6.96 -9.02
N LEU A 212 14.86 5.82 -9.49
CA LEU A 212 15.63 4.73 -10.05
C LEU A 212 15.36 4.62 -11.55
N ASP A 213 16.37 4.27 -12.33
CA ASP A 213 16.18 3.92 -13.74
C ASP A 213 15.43 2.58 -13.86
N ILE A 214 14.33 2.55 -14.60
CA ILE A 214 13.42 1.38 -14.67
C ILE A 214 14.11 0.13 -15.25
N LYS A 215 15.13 0.31 -16.09
CA LYS A 215 15.83 -0.81 -16.75
C LYS A 215 16.94 -1.37 -15.88
N THR A 216 17.62 -0.53 -15.11
CA THR A 216 18.86 -0.92 -14.41
C THR A 216 18.75 -0.92 -12.89
N GLY A 217 17.71 -0.31 -12.32
CA GLY A 217 17.56 -0.10 -10.88
C GLY A 217 18.56 0.91 -10.29
N LYS A 218 19.38 1.56 -11.12
CA LYS A 218 20.38 2.53 -10.65
C LYS A 218 19.71 3.83 -10.22
N LYS A 219 20.17 4.38 -9.10
CA LYS A 219 19.76 5.69 -8.61
C LYS A 219 20.10 6.78 -9.63
N VAL A 220 19.09 7.51 -10.08
CA VAL A 220 19.19 8.64 -11.01
C VAL A 220 19.33 9.94 -10.24
N TRP A 221 18.46 10.16 -9.25
CA TRP A 221 18.54 11.28 -8.32
C TRP A 221 17.94 10.88 -6.97
N ASP A 222 18.23 11.72 -5.98
CA ASP A 222 17.91 11.52 -4.57
C ASP A 222 17.83 12.90 -3.90
N VAL A 223 16.71 13.19 -3.25
CA VAL A 223 16.49 14.45 -2.55
C VAL A 223 15.91 14.21 -1.17
N VAL A 224 16.38 14.99 -0.20
CA VAL A 224 15.89 14.99 1.18
C VAL A 224 14.82 16.07 1.32
N THR A 225 13.64 15.71 1.82
CA THR A 225 12.52 16.64 2.01
C THR A 225 12.38 17.14 3.44
N ASP A 226 12.91 16.37 4.40
CA ASP A 226 12.92 16.72 5.82
C ASP A 226 14.00 15.93 6.56
N ASN A 227 14.30 16.34 7.77
CA ASN A 227 15.20 15.61 8.65
C ASN A 227 14.50 14.36 9.20
N TYR A 228 15.10 13.17 9.06
CA TYR A 228 14.56 11.92 9.59
C TYR A 228 14.39 11.93 11.12
N LYS A 229 15.07 12.84 11.84
CA LYS A 229 14.89 13.07 13.28
C LYS A 229 13.57 13.76 13.63
N SER A 230 12.84 14.27 12.64
CA SER A 230 11.44 14.67 12.82
C SER A 230 10.53 13.46 13.06
N GLU A 231 10.98 12.24 12.72
CA GLU A 231 10.18 11.01 12.72
C GLU A 231 9.01 11.01 11.72
N ARG A 232 8.92 12.01 10.82
CA ARG A 232 8.09 11.91 9.62
C ARG A 232 8.61 10.76 8.74
N THR A 233 7.69 10.09 8.04
CA THR A 233 8.04 9.00 7.10
C THR A 233 7.24 9.10 5.81
N TYR A 234 7.77 8.56 4.72
CA TYR A 234 6.99 8.22 3.52
C TYR A 234 6.56 6.76 3.54
N ASN A 235 5.25 6.52 3.64
CA ASN A 235 4.63 5.19 3.66
C ASN A 235 3.54 4.97 2.58
N SER A 236 2.87 6.03 2.13
CA SER A 236 1.81 6.01 1.12
C SER A 236 2.35 5.74 -0.28
N GLY A 237 3.30 6.57 -0.71
CA GLY A 237 3.95 6.50 -2.02
C GLY A 237 3.66 7.72 -2.89
N PRO A 238 4.49 7.93 -3.92
CA PRO A 238 4.41 9.09 -4.80
C PRO A 238 3.27 8.98 -5.82
N LEU A 239 2.92 10.11 -6.43
CA LEU A 239 2.07 10.23 -7.59
C LEU A 239 2.81 11.00 -8.68
N VAL A 240 2.96 10.41 -9.87
CA VAL A 240 3.49 11.13 -11.04
C VAL A 240 2.34 11.80 -11.79
N VAL A 241 2.47 13.11 -12.01
CA VAL A 241 1.54 13.94 -12.78
C VAL A 241 2.36 14.82 -13.72
N LYS A 242 2.14 14.68 -15.03
CA LYS A 242 2.92 15.39 -16.06
C LYS A 242 4.43 15.15 -15.85
N ASP A 243 5.18 16.24 -15.70
CA ASP A 243 6.60 16.31 -15.41
C ASP A 243 6.93 16.40 -13.91
N LYS A 244 5.99 16.06 -13.02
CA LYS A 244 6.14 16.22 -11.57
C LYS A 244 5.91 14.93 -10.79
N VAL A 245 6.62 14.84 -9.67
CA VAL A 245 6.40 13.86 -8.60
C VAL A 245 5.76 14.57 -7.43
N LEU A 246 4.58 14.14 -7.03
CA LEU A 246 3.93 14.59 -5.81
C LEU A 246 4.03 13.51 -4.73
N ILE A 247 4.32 13.88 -3.50
CA ILE A 247 4.37 12.93 -2.39
C ILE A 247 3.96 13.61 -1.07
N GLY A 248 3.22 12.87 -0.23
CA GLY A 248 2.76 13.36 1.07
C GLY A 248 3.46 12.64 2.21
N ALA A 249 3.86 13.38 3.24
CA ALA A 249 4.40 12.81 4.46
C ALA A 249 3.29 12.03 5.20
N GLY A 250 3.60 10.82 5.65
CA GLY A 250 2.62 9.85 6.13
C GLY A 250 2.60 9.60 7.63
N ASN A 251 3.65 9.99 8.36
CA ASN A 251 3.69 9.91 9.83
C ASN A 251 3.74 11.30 10.47
N CYS A 252 2.59 11.83 10.88
CA CYS A 252 2.50 13.10 11.63
C CYS A 252 1.46 13.12 12.76
N GLY A 253 0.81 11.99 13.03
CA GLY A 253 -0.10 11.80 14.17
C GLY A 253 0.62 11.18 15.37
N PRO A 254 -0.01 11.11 16.55
CA PRO A 254 0.51 10.28 17.62
C PRO A 254 0.21 8.82 17.25
N GLY A 255 1.20 7.94 17.36
CA GLY A 255 0.90 6.51 17.39
C GLY A 255 0.05 6.22 18.59
N SER A 256 -1.06 5.51 18.41
CA SER A 256 -1.96 5.19 19.49
C SER A 256 -1.21 4.52 20.66
N ALA A 257 -1.18 5.22 21.80
CA ALA A 257 -1.53 4.73 23.12
C ALA A 257 -1.11 3.27 23.47
N ASN A 258 0.05 3.13 24.11
CA ASN A 258 0.23 2.25 25.29
C ASN A 258 1.51 2.62 26.05
N SER A 259 1.55 2.25 27.33
CA SER A 259 2.41 2.70 28.43
C SER A 259 3.93 2.47 28.33
N ASP A 260 4.51 2.32 27.13
CA ASP A 260 5.95 2.08 26.96
C ASP A 260 6.71 3.38 26.55
N PRO A 261 7.60 3.92 27.41
CA PRO A 261 8.39 5.10 27.10
C PRO A 261 9.46 4.91 26.01
N LYS A 262 9.57 3.72 25.39
CA LYS A 262 10.55 3.41 24.34
C LYS A 262 9.99 3.40 22.91
N VAL A 263 8.69 3.66 22.72
CA VAL A 263 8.08 3.74 21.38
C VAL A 263 7.82 5.20 21.05
N ALA A 264 8.24 5.65 19.86
CA ALA A 264 8.07 7.00 19.33
C ALA A 264 6.74 7.65 19.74
N LEU A 265 6.84 8.60 20.68
CA LEU A 265 5.76 9.44 21.20
C LEU A 265 5.60 10.74 20.38
N TYR A 266 6.32 10.86 19.26
CA TYR A 266 6.57 12.15 18.65
C TYR A 266 5.57 12.42 17.54
N SER A 267 4.68 13.38 17.77
CA SER A 267 4.06 14.08 16.66
C SER A 267 5.03 15.17 16.21
N PRO A 268 5.54 15.11 14.97
CA PRO A 268 6.52 16.06 14.48
C PRO A 268 5.95 17.49 14.57
N PRO A 269 6.72 18.44 15.12
CA PRO A 269 6.28 19.82 15.23
C PRO A 269 6.01 20.41 13.84
N GLY A 270 4.87 21.08 13.68
CA GLY A 270 4.45 21.68 12.41
C GLY A 270 3.73 20.74 11.45
N GLY A 271 3.26 19.57 11.91
CA GLY A 271 2.32 18.75 11.14
C GLY A 271 2.92 18.10 9.89
N CYS A 272 2.08 17.67 8.96
CA CYS A 272 2.51 17.04 7.72
C CYS A 272 2.47 18.00 6.53
N PHE A 273 2.97 17.53 5.40
CA PHE A 273 3.00 18.30 4.17
C PHE A 273 2.91 17.39 2.93
N ILE A 274 2.61 18.02 1.80
CA ILE A 274 2.70 17.47 0.46
C ILE A 274 3.74 18.30 -0.29
N THR A 275 4.67 17.65 -0.97
CA THR A 275 5.65 18.32 -1.84
C THR A 275 5.44 17.94 -3.30
N GLY A 276 5.75 18.89 -4.19
CA GLY A 276 5.85 18.64 -5.62
C GLY A 276 7.29 18.81 -6.08
N HIS A 277 7.78 17.87 -6.87
CA HIS A 277 9.16 17.81 -7.36
C HIS A 277 9.19 17.72 -8.87
N ASP A 278 10.21 18.29 -9.49
CA ASP A 278 10.51 18.07 -10.90
C ASP A 278 10.92 16.60 -11.13
N LEU A 279 10.24 15.90 -12.05
CA LEU A 279 10.49 14.47 -12.32
C LEU A 279 11.90 14.22 -12.88
N ALA A 280 12.46 15.18 -13.62
CA ALA A 280 13.77 15.01 -14.24
C ALA A 280 14.92 15.09 -13.22
N THR A 281 14.81 15.98 -12.25
CA THR A 281 15.91 16.39 -11.36
C THR A 281 15.67 16.08 -9.88
N GLY A 282 14.42 15.84 -9.47
CA GLY A 282 14.01 15.70 -8.07
C GLY A 282 13.87 17.03 -7.32
N LYS A 283 14.18 18.16 -7.94
CA LYS A 283 14.11 19.49 -7.28
C LYS A 283 12.71 19.75 -6.75
N GLU A 284 12.59 20.06 -5.46
CA GLU A 284 11.33 20.52 -4.87
C GLU A 284 10.92 21.86 -5.51
N LEU A 285 9.70 21.89 -6.06
CA LEU A 285 9.10 23.01 -6.77
C LEU A 285 8.13 23.78 -5.86
N TRP A 286 7.40 23.06 -5.01
CA TRP A 286 6.41 23.62 -4.10
C TRP A 286 6.16 22.68 -2.92
N ARG A 287 5.60 23.24 -1.83
CA ARG A 287 5.18 22.54 -0.62
C ARG A 287 3.85 23.09 -0.12
N PHE A 288 2.99 22.20 0.37
CA PHE A 288 1.73 22.53 1.02
C PHE A 288 1.67 21.87 2.41
N ASN A 289 1.51 22.65 3.48
CA ASN A 289 1.34 22.13 4.83
C ASN A 289 -0.11 21.68 5.05
N THR A 290 -0.30 20.50 5.63
CA THR A 290 -1.64 19.91 5.82
C THR A 290 -2.32 20.36 7.11
N THR A 291 -1.58 21.05 7.97
CA THR A 291 -2.12 21.95 8.99
C THR A 291 -2.01 23.37 8.45
N ALA A 292 -3.09 24.14 8.51
CA ALA A 292 -3.09 25.54 8.12
C ALA A 292 -2.16 26.30 9.06
N HIS A 293 -1.17 27.02 8.54
CA HIS A 293 -0.33 27.92 9.32
C HIS A 293 -1.04 29.26 9.53
N HIS A 294 -0.51 30.11 10.40
CA HIS A 294 -1.09 31.42 10.74
C HIS A 294 -1.52 32.25 9.52
N ASP A 295 -0.67 32.32 8.49
CA ASP A 295 -0.89 33.14 7.29
C ASP A 295 -1.69 32.41 6.19
N ASP A 296 -1.97 31.12 6.36
CA ASP A 296 -2.75 30.35 5.41
C ASP A 296 -4.25 30.64 5.57
N PRO A 297 -5.06 30.46 4.52
CA PRO A 297 -6.50 30.35 4.70
C PRO A 297 -6.80 29.27 5.77
N GLY A 298 -7.75 29.53 6.68
CA GLY A 298 -8.02 28.63 7.80
C GLY A 298 -7.00 28.67 8.95
N GLY A 299 -5.94 29.49 8.87
CA GLY A 299 -4.94 29.65 9.92
C GLY A 299 -5.50 30.09 11.27
N ASN A 300 -6.67 30.75 11.28
CA ASN A 300 -7.41 31.19 12.46
C ASN A 300 -8.23 30.08 13.14
N THR A 301 -8.28 28.87 12.58
CA THR A 301 -9.07 27.74 13.11
C THR A 301 -8.34 26.88 14.16
N TRP A 302 -7.22 27.36 14.68
CA TRP A 302 -6.37 26.64 15.65
C TRP A 302 -6.31 27.32 17.02
N ASN A 303 -7.25 28.20 17.37
CA ASN A 303 -7.24 28.95 18.64
C ASN A 303 -5.90 29.66 18.94
N ASN A 304 -5.27 30.24 17.90
CA ASN A 304 -3.96 30.89 17.98
C ASN A 304 -2.80 29.97 18.43
N LEU A 305 -2.96 28.65 18.31
CA LEU A 305 -1.87 27.71 18.55
C LEU A 305 -0.69 28.03 17.61
N PRO A 306 0.55 28.14 18.11
CA PRO A 306 1.72 28.39 17.26
C PRO A 306 1.89 27.30 16.19
N ASP A 307 2.35 27.66 15.00
CA ASP A 307 2.45 26.75 13.85
C ASP A 307 3.28 25.49 14.18
N ASP A 308 4.38 25.63 14.94
CA ASP A 308 5.23 24.51 15.37
C ASP A 308 4.55 23.55 16.37
N LYS A 309 3.36 23.91 16.86
CA LYS A 309 2.52 23.07 17.73
C LYS A 309 1.31 22.49 17.02
N ARG A 310 1.06 22.85 15.75
CA ARG A 310 -0.04 22.31 14.94
C ARG A 310 0.39 20.99 14.32
N ASN A 311 0.00 19.88 14.94
CA ASN A 311 0.42 18.54 14.54
C ASN A 311 -0.74 17.73 13.93
N GLY A 312 -0.43 16.60 13.29
CA GLY A 312 -1.40 15.75 12.60
C GLY A 312 -1.41 15.95 11.08
N GLY A 313 -2.56 15.70 10.44
CA GLY A 313 -2.78 15.93 9.02
C GLY A 313 -1.99 14.98 8.11
N ALA A 314 -1.73 13.75 8.55
CA ALA A 314 -0.89 12.79 7.83
C ALA A 314 -1.47 12.37 6.47
N ILE A 315 -0.60 12.14 5.47
CA ILE A 315 -0.94 11.66 4.13
C ILE A 315 -0.47 10.21 3.97
N TRP A 316 -1.19 9.28 4.58
CA TRP A 316 -0.80 7.86 4.59
C TRP A 316 -1.45 7.01 3.49
N VAL A 317 -2.22 7.61 2.58
CA VAL A 317 -2.59 7.03 1.28
C VAL A 317 -2.33 8.06 0.18
N ALA A 318 -1.82 7.60 -0.97
CA ALA A 318 -1.45 8.47 -2.08
C ALA A 318 -2.69 9.16 -2.69
N GLY A 319 -2.48 10.33 -3.31
CA GLY A 319 -3.56 11.09 -3.94
C GLY A 319 -4.01 10.54 -5.30
N GLN A 320 -4.98 11.22 -5.88
CA GLN A 320 -5.52 10.99 -7.22
C GLN A 320 -5.40 12.25 -8.08
N TYR A 321 -5.53 12.12 -9.40
CA TYR A 321 -5.42 13.22 -10.35
C TYR A 321 -6.52 13.17 -11.40
N ASP A 322 -7.18 14.32 -11.61
CA ASP A 322 -8.04 14.57 -12.75
C ASP A 322 -7.30 15.44 -13.79
N PRO A 323 -6.92 14.87 -14.96
CA PRO A 323 -6.25 15.62 -16.01
C PRO A 323 -7.13 16.65 -16.71
N GLU A 324 -8.46 16.48 -16.70
CA GLU A 324 -9.37 17.44 -17.36
C GLU A 324 -9.50 18.73 -16.55
N LEU A 325 -9.52 18.61 -15.21
CA LEU A 325 -9.57 19.75 -14.30
C LEU A 325 -8.17 20.27 -13.93
N ASN A 326 -7.12 19.48 -14.23
CA ASN A 326 -5.76 19.69 -13.74
C ASN A 326 -5.72 19.86 -12.20
N LEU A 327 -6.40 18.97 -11.48
CA LEU A 327 -6.47 18.98 -10.02
C LEU A 327 -6.01 17.64 -9.45
N THR A 328 -5.20 17.70 -8.41
CA THR A 328 -4.88 16.54 -7.57
C THR A 328 -5.73 16.56 -6.32
N TYR A 329 -6.19 15.40 -5.89
CA TYR A 329 -7.04 15.24 -4.72
C TYR A 329 -6.30 14.43 -3.67
N TRP A 330 -6.11 15.06 -2.53
CA TRP A 330 -5.46 14.50 -1.36
C TRP A 330 -6.42 14.58 -0.21
N GLY A 331 -6.08 13.91 0.86
CA GLY A 331 -6.81 14.05 2.07
C GLY A 331 -5.97 13.63 3.23
N THR A 332 -6.37 14.18 4.35
CA THR A 332 -5.50 14.38 5.49
C THR A 332 -6.03 13.57 6.66
N GLY A 333 -5.09 13.10 7.47
CA GLY A 333 -5.39 12.42 8.70
C GLY A 333 -5.86 13.35 9.81
N SER A 334 -6.09 12.75 10.96
CA SER A 334 -6.55 13.41 12.18
C SER A 334 -5.53 14.43 12.72
N PRO A 335 -5.97 15.38 13.57
CA PRO A 335 -5.08 16.25 14.32
C PRO A 335 -4.33 15.51 15.43
N SER A 336 -3.22 16.08 15.89
CA SER A 336 -2.49 15.58 17.06
C SER A 336 -2.19 16.68 18.08
N PRO A 337 -2.24 16.41 19.41
CA PRO A 337 -2.85 15.23 20.05
C PRO A 337 -4.34 15.09 19.70
N TRP A 338 -4.92 13.89 19.76
CA TRP A 338 -6.33 13.68 19.37
C TRP A 338 -7.34 14.47 20.20
N SER A 339 -7.17 14.50 21.53
CA SER A 339 -8.03 15.28 22.42
C SER A 339 -7.91 16.77 22.11
N THR A 340 -9.03 17.42 21.76
CA THR A 340 -9.08 18.86 21.47
C THR A 340 -8.73 19.68 22.71
N ILE A 341 -9.08 19.18 23.90
CA ILE A 341 -8.74 19.79 25.19
C ILE A 341 -7.23 19.79 25.41
N LYS A 342 -6.56 18.64 25.25
CA LYS A 342 -5.10 18.53 25.41
C LYS A 342 -4.34 19.28 24.32
N ARG A 343 -4.88 19.30 23.10
CA ARG A 343 -4.34 20.04 21.95
C ARG A 343 -4.49 21.56 22.11
N GLY A 344 -5.40 22.04 22.97
CA GLY A 344 -5.68 23.46 23.15
C GLY A 344 -6.57 24.06 22.06
N THR A 345 -7.32 23.23 21.35
CA THR A 345 -8.13 23.59 20.17
C THR A 345 -9.61 23.22 20.36
N PHE A 346 -10.07 23.19 21.62
CA PHE A 346 -11.46 22.90 21.94
C PHE A 346 -12.42 23.80 21.16
N GLY A 347 -13.35 23.18 20.43
CA GLY A 347 -14.33 23.85 19.57
C GLY A 347 -13.75 24.46 18.28
N ALA A 348 -12.48 24.24 17.96
CA ALA A 348 -11.84 24.81 16.78
C ALA A 348 -11.65 23.76 15.67
N ASP A 349 -11.98 24.13 14.45
CA ASP A 349 -12.00 23.21 13.30
C ASP A 349 -10.63 22.59 12.98
N SER A 350 -9.53 23.25 13.32
CA SER A 350 -8.15 22.76 13.16
C SER A 350 -7.81 22.40 11.69
N LEU A 351 -8.12 23.28 10.73
CA LEU A 351 -7.88 23.03 9.31
C LEU A 351 -6.39 22.79 9.00
N TYR A 352 -5.99 21.92 8.08
CA TYR A 352 -6.80 21.16 7.15
C TYR A 352 -6.80 19.67 7.50
N VAL A 353 -6.87 19.30 8.78
CA VAL A 353 -6.99 17.89 9.19
C VAL A 353 -8.33 17.29 8.76
N ASN A 354 -8.39 15.98 8.57
CA ASN A 354 -9.58 15.23 8.13
C ASN A 354 -10.32 15.88 6.95
N SER A 355 -9.57 16.35 5.95
CA SER A 355 -10.09 17.11 4.82
C SER A 355 -9.78 16.42 3.51
N THR A 356 -10.58 16.68 2.48
CA THR A 356 -10.17 16.56 1.08
C THR A 356 -9.57 17.89 0.62
N LEU A 357 -8.40 17.83 0.01
CA LEU A 357 -7.66 18.96 -0.55
C LEU A 357 -7.56 18.80 -2.06
N ALA A 358 -8.04 19.79 -2.81
CA ALA A 358 -7.80 19.89 -4.24
C ALA A 358 -6.65 20.87 -4.51
N LEU A 359 -5.52 20.36 -4.98
CA LEU A 359 -4.32 21.15 -5.25
C LEU A 359 -4.06 21.21 -6.75
N ASN A 360 -3.66 22.40 -7.23
CA ASN A 360 -3.07 22.53 -8.55
C ASN A 360 -1.69 21.83 -8.55
N PRO A 361 -1.46 20.80 -9.39
CA PRO A 361 -0.21 20.03 -9.36
C PRO A 361 1.01 20.83 -9.81
N ASP A 362 0.81 21.89 -10.59
CA ASP A 362 1.91 22.69 -11.13
C ASP A 362 2.49 23.65 -10.09
N THR A 363 1.66 24.14 -9.16
CA THR A 363 2.04 25.18 -8.20
C THR A 363 1.86 24.81 -6.73
N GLY A 364 1.21 23.69 -6.41
CA GLY A 364 0.86 23.30 -5.04
C GLY A 364 -0.22 24.18 -4.39
N LYS A 365 -0.85 25.08 -5.15
CA LYS A 365 -1.86 26.00 -4.63
C LYS A 365 -3.15 25.25 -4.34
N LEU A 366 -3.73 25.50 -3.17
CA LEU A 366 -5.06 25.04 -2.83
C LEU A 366 -6.11 25.71 -3.72
N VAL A 367 -6.92 24.91 -4.39
CA VAL A 367 -8.04 25.38 -5.22
C VAL A 367 -9.34 25.34 -4.42
N TRP A 368 -9.59 24.23 -3.75
CA TRP A 368 -10.67 24.08 -2.78
C TRP A 368 -10.30 23.04 -1.73
N HIS A 369 -10.95 23.10 -0.56
CA HIS A 369 -10.91 22.05 0.44
C HIS A 369 -12.33 21.75 0.94
N TYR A 370 -12.49 20.56 1.52
CA TYR A 370 -13.70 20.16 2.22
C TYR A 370 -13.30 19.40 3.49
N GLN A 371 -13.68 19.90 4.67
CA GLN A 371 -13.36 19.23 5.92
C GLN A 371 -14.46 18.22 6.29
N HIS A 372 -14.06 16.96 6.41
CA HIS A 372 -14.97 15.86 6.71
C HIS A 372 -15.23 15.73 8.22
N VAL A 373 -14.24 16.01 9.06
CA VAL A 373 -14.42 15.96 10.52
C VAL A 373 -13.87 17.24 11.14
N PRO A 374 -14.69 18.30 11.24
CA PRO A 374 -14.29 19.50 11.97
C PRO A 374 -14.08 19.14 13.45
N HIS A 375 -13.10 19.81 14.08
CA HIS A 375 -12.80 19.69 15.53
C HIS A 375 -12.70 18.24 16.05
N ASP A 376 -12.13 17.33 15.25
CA ASP A 376 -11.98 15.91 15.57
C ASP A 376 -11.31 15.69 16.95
N PRO A 377 -12.00 15.00 17.88
CA PRO A 377 -11.45 14.58 19.16
C PRO A 377 -11.09 13.08 19.24
N TYR A 378 -11.40 12.30 18.20
CA TYR A 378 -11.51 10.84 18.29
C TYR A 378 -10.69 10.05 17.26
N ASP A 379 -9.78 10.71 16.54
CA ASP A 379 -8.92 10.06 15.54
C ASP A 379 -9.72 9.52 14.35
N GLN A 380 -10.61 10.33 13.80
CA GLN A 380 -11.51 9.97 12.70
C GLN A 380 -10.92 10.38 11.33
N ASP A 381 -9.79 9.78 11.00
CA ASP A 381 -9.02 9.95 9.76
C ASP A 381 -9.85 9.91 8.45
N TYR A 382 -9.58 10.88 7.57
CA TYR A 382 -10.00 10.92 6.14
C TYR A 382 -8.87 10.87 5.07
N PRO A 383 -7.69 10.27 5.26
CA PRO A 383 -6.60 10.31 4.28
C PRO A 383 -6.68 9.25 3.19
N PHE A 384 -7.77 8.48 3.10
CA PHE A 384 -7.96 7.34 2.19
C PHE A 384 -8.09 7.68 0.70
N GLU A 385 -8.51 6.76 -0.15
CA GLU A 385 -8.64 7.03 -1.59
C GLU A 385 -9.67 8.13 -1.93
N ARG A 386 -9.35 9.01 -2.91
CA ARG A 386 -10.27 9.96 -3.53
C ARG A 386 -10.67 9.44 -4.92
N ILE A 387 -11.67 8.57 -4.98
CA ILE A 387 -12.17 7.98 -6.24
C ILE A 387 -12.83 9.06 -7.10
N ILE A 388 -12.35 9.26 -8.32
CA ILE A 388 -12.89 10.26 -9.26
C ILE A 388 -13.85 9.55 -10.22
N ALA A 389 -15.16 9.65 -10.00
CA ALA A 389 -16.15 8.88 -10.73
C ALA A 389 -17.40 9.69 -11.07
N PRO A 390 -18.17 9.30 -12.10
CA PRO A 390 -19.46 9.90 -12.37
C PRO A 390 -20.49 9.46 -11.32
N VAL A 391 -21.26 10.41 -10.80
CA VAL A 391 -22.40 10.17 -9.89
C VAL A 391 -23.66 10.81 -10.46
N THR A 392 -24.82 10.29 -10.09
CA THR A 392 -26.10 10.95 -10.38
C THR A 392 -26.69 11.46 -9.07
N VAL A 393 -27.03 12.75 -9.03
CA VAL A 393 -27.57 13.45 -7.87
C VAL A 393 -28.79 14.22 -8.32
N ARG A 394 -29.97 13.85 -7.81
CA ARG A 394 -31.26 14.51 -8.15
C ARG A 394 -31.53 14.59 -9.66
N GLY A 395 -31.11 13.57 -10.40
CA GLY A 395 -31.27 13.48 -11.85
C GLY A 395 -30.18 14.20 -12.66
N GLU A 396 -29.25 14.89 -12.01
CA GLU A 396 -28.11 15.55 -12.65
C GLU A 396 -26.84 14.69 -12.52
N ARG A 397 -26.04 14.66 -13.59
CA ARG A 397 -24.81 13.88 -13.64
C ARG A 397 -23.64 14.78 -13.26
N HIS A 398 -22.86 14.37 -12.26
CA HIS A 398 -21.68 15.10 -11.79
C HIS A 398 -20.43 14.25 -11.94
N LYS A 399 -19.28 14.89 -12.16
CA LYS A 399 -18.00 14.27 -11.88
C LYS A 399 -17.68 14.53 -10.40
N ALA A 400 -17.56 13.47 -9.62
CA ALA A 400 -17.34 13.57 -8.19
C ALA A 400 -15.98 13.04 -7.76
N VAL A 401 -15.50 13.55 -6.64
CA VAL A 401 -14.47 12.96 -5.80
C VAL A 401 -15.17 12.28 -4.64
N ILE A 402 -14.95 10.98 -4.47
CA ILE A 402 -15.63 10.12 -3.51
C ILE A 402 -14.61 9.57 -2.52
N THR A 403 -14.93 9.65 -1.23
CA THR A 403 -14.12 9.08 -0.15
C THR A 403 -15.01 8.47 0.92
N VAL A 404 -14.44 7.60 1.74
CA VAL A 404 -15.06 7.07 2.96
C VAL A 404 -14.01 7.13 4.05
N GLY A 405 -14.24 7.93 5.10
CA GLY A 405 -13.33 8.03 6.25
C GLY A 405 -13.45 6.85 7.22
N LYS A 406 -12.72 6.93 8.34
CA LYS A 406 -12.84 5.96 9.45
C LYS A 406 -14.28 5.76 9.94
N PRO A 407 -15.17 6.78 9.95
CA PRO A 407 -16.59 6.61 10.29
C PRO A 407 -17.40 5.73 9.33
N GLY A 408 -16.91 5.46 8.11
CA GLY A 408 -17.61 4.60 7.16
C GLY A 408 -18.71 5.29 6.34
N ILE A 409 -18.83 6.62 6.41
CA ILE A 409 -19.79 7.41 5.63
C ILE A 409 -19.26 7.60 4.21
N PHE A 410 -20.02 7.19 3.20
CA PHE A 410 -19.69 7.46 1.81
C PHE A 410 -20.01 8.91 1.48
N GLU A 411 -19.00 9.69 1.13
CA GLU A 411 -19.17 11.12 0.82
C GLU A 411 -18.69 11.44 -0.59
N ALA A 412 -19.50 12.20 -1.32
CA ALA A 412 -19.17 12.68 -2.65
C ALA A 412 -19.17 14.21 -2.72
N LEU A 413 -18.14 14.75 -3.34
CA LEU A 413 -17.94 16.18 -3.60
C LEU A 413 -17.85 16.41 -5.10
N ASP A 414 -18.34 17.53 -5.60
CA ASP A 414 -18.10 17.94 -6.98
C ASP A 414 -16.59 18.10 -7.21
N ALA A 415 -16.05 17.45 -8.24
CA ALA A 415 -14.62 17.40 -8.46
C ALA A 415 -14.01 18.78 -8.78
N ALA A 416 -14.76 19.66 -9.44
CA ALA A 416 -14.27 20.98 -9.83
C ALA A 416 -14.34 21.97 -8.67
N THR A 417 -15.38 21.90 -7.84
CA THR A 417 -15.67 22.97 -6.86
C THR A 417 -15.59 22.55 -5.39
N GLY A 418 -15.49 21.24 -5.10
CA GLY A 418 -15.54 20.72 -3.73
C GLY A 418 -16.92 20.83 -3.07
N LYS A 419 -17.96 21.16 -3.85
CA LYS A 419 -19.32 21.31 -3.32
C LYS A 419 -19.86 19.94 -2.91
N PHE A 420 -20.43 19.84 -1.72
CA PHE A 420 -21.08 18.62 -1.26
C PHE A 420 -22.19 18.17 -2.21
N LEU A 421 -22.20 16.88 -2.54
CA LEU A 421 -23.19 16.26 -3.42
C LEU A 421 -24.14 15.34 -2.66
N PHE A 422 -23.58 14.37 -1.93
CA PHE A 422 -24.35 13.46 -1.09
C PHE A 422 -23.47 12.81 0.00
N ALA A 423 -24.15 12.28 1.02
CA ALA A 423 -23.56 11.35 1.98
C ALA A 423 -24.48 10.13 2.16
N VAL A 424 -23.90 8.94 2.28
CA VAL A 424 -24.61 7.69 2.63
C VAL A 424 -23.92 7.06 3.83
N ASP A 425 -24.61 7.09 4.97
CA ASP A 425 -24.16 6.40 6.18
C ASP A 425 -24.75 4.97 6.21
N PRO A 426 -23.90 3.92 6.18
CA PRO A 426 -24.37 2.54 6.30
C PRO A 426 -24.80 2.16 7.73
N GLY A 427 -24.68 3.05 8.71
CA GLY A 427 -25.11 2.85 10.09
C GLY A 427 -24.11 2.07 10.95
N ALA A 428 -22.81 2.32 10.75
CA ALA A 428 -21.72 1.64 11.47
C ALA A 428 -21.07 2.52 12.56
N GLN A 429 -21.53 3.76 12.71
CA GLN A 429 -20.94 4.79 13.57
C GLN A 429 -22.01 5.59 14.32
N ASN A 430 -21.59 6.33 15.34
CA ASN A 430 -22.37 7.34 16.04
C ASN A 430 -21.60 8.63 16.35
N ASP A 431 -20.45 8.82 15.70
CA ASP A 431 -19.52 9.92 15.92
C ASP A 431 -19.83 11.16 15.04
N ILE A 432 -20.51 11.00 13.90
CA ILE A 432 -20.83 12.09 12.98
C ILE A 432 -22.26 11.96 12.46
N VAL A 433 -23.05 13.03 12.57
CA VAL A 433 -24.32 13.16 11.86
C VAL A 433 -24.10 14.09 10.67
N VAL A 434 -24.43 13.63 9.46
CA VAL A 434 -24.34 14.42 8.22
C VAL A 434 -25.74 14.60 7.64
N ASP A 435 -26.13 15.85 7.38
CA ASP A 435 -27.30 16.13 6.55
C ASP A 435 -27.01 15.65 5.11
N PRO A 436 -27.75 14.67 4.59
CA PRO A 436 -27.41 13.99 3.33
C PRO A 436 -27.59 14.88 2.10
N VAL A 437 -28.11 16.10 2.26
CA VAL A 437 -28.44 17.06 1.21
C VAL A 437 -27.48 18.24 1.21
N THR A 438 -27.18 18.79 2.38
CA THR A 438 -26.40 20.03 2.55
C THR A 438 -24.96 19.77 2.97
N GLY A 439 -24.67 18.59 3.53
CA GLY A 439 -23.35 18.23 4.05
C GLY A 439 -23.05 18.83 5.42
N VAL A 440 -23.98 19.62 5.99
CA VAL A 440 -23.91 20.14 7.36
C VAL A 440 -23.73 18.97 8.30
N ARG A 441 -22.75 19.08 9.20
CA ARG A 441 -22.34 17.99 10.06
C ARG A 441 -22.21 18.43 11.51
N THR A 442 -22.51 17.50 12.40
CA THR A 442 -22.30 17.62 13.84
C THR A 442 -21.47 16.42 14.28
N THR A 443 -20.38 16.67 14.98
CA THR A 443 -19.54 15.60 15.56
C THR A 443 -19.94 15.32 17.01
N LEU A 444 -19.62 14.14 17.50
CA LEU A 444 -19.78 13.76 18.89
C LEU A 444 -18.93 14.68 19.78
N ALA A 445 -19.55 15.27 20.80
CA ALA A 445 -18.89 16.20 21.70
C ALA A 445 -17.76 15.53 22.50
N GLU A 446 -16.71 16.29 22.84
CA GLU A 446 -15.66 15.88 23.77
C GLU A 446 -15.88 16.55 25.15
N PRO A 447 -15.97 15.80 26.26
CA PRO A 447 -16.13 14.34 26.34
C PRO A 447 -17.51 13.90 25.82
N ALA A 448 -17.60 12.63 25.41
CA ALA A 448 -18.87 12.06 24.96
C ALA A 448 -19.93 12.17 26.09
N PRO A 449 -21.21 12.39 25.74
CA PRO A 449 -22.28 12.45 26.74
C PRO A 449 -22.32 11.20 27.63
N PRO A 450 -22.74 11.30 28.90
CA PRO A 450 -22.84 10.15 29.79
C PRO A 450 -23.65 9.00 29.18
N GLY A 451 -23.06 7.80 29.16
CA GLY A 451 -23.67 6.60 28.59
C GLY A 451 -23.53 6.44 27.07
N VAL A 452 -22.94 7.42 26.37
CA VAL A 452 -22.63 7.33 24.94
C VAL A 452 -21.19 6.84 24.75
N LYS A 453 -21.03 5.70 24.08
CA LYS A 453 -19.73 5.21 23.63
C LYS A 453 -19.42 5.79 22.26
N ASN A 454 -18.22 6.34 22.07
CA ASN A 454 -17.74 6.74 20.75
C ASN A 454 -17.53 5.50 19.84
N CYS A 455 -18.20 5.49 18.70
CA CYS A 455 -18.13 4.44 17.69
C CYS A 455 -18.01 5.04 16.28
N PRO A 456 -16.98 4.68 15.50
CA PRO A 456 -15.86 3.83 15.88
C PRO A 456 -14.93 4.54 16.88
N ASN A 457 -14.12 3.75 17.61
CA ASN A 457 -12.93 4.31 18.26
C ASN A 457 -11.89 4.71 17.16
N GLY A 458 -10.69 5.14 17.57
CA GLY A 458 -9.63 5.52 16.60
C GLY A 458 -9.20 4.41 15.63
N GLU A 459 -9.64 3.16 15.79
CA GLU A 459 -9.41 2.11 14.80
C GLU A 459 -10.21 2.35 13.50
N GLY A 460 -11.36 3.02 13.61
CA GLY A 460 -12.32 3.21 12.54
C GLY A 460 -13.15 1.95 12.25
N VAL A 461 -14.26 2.13 11.53
CA VAL A 461 -14.93 1.02 10.85
C VAL A 461 -14.26 0.70 9.51
N ARG A 462 -13.32 1.50 9.05
CA ARG A 462 -12.43 1.16 7.93
C ARG A 462 -11.09 1.85 8.10
N SER A 463 -10.16 1.51 7.21
CA SER A 463 -8.82 2.06 7.24
C SER A 463 -8.21 2.16 5.83
N PHE A 464 -6.88 2.06 5.69
CA PHE A 464 -6.20 2.18 4.38
C PHE A 464 -6.61 1.18 3.29
N PRO A 465 -7.12 -0.04 3.57
CA PRO A 465 -7.55 -0.93 2.51
C PRO A 465 -8.61 -0.22 1.65
N ALA A 466 -8.23 0.11 0.41
CA ALA A 466 -9.03 0.93 -0.46
C ALA A 466 -10.13 0.11 -1.13
N GLY A 467 -11.34 0.65 -1.21
CA GLY A 467 -12.39 0.07 -2.03
C GLY A 467 -12.09 0.25 -3.52
N SER A 468 -12.88 -0.39 -4.38
CA SER A 468 -12.73 -0.31 -5.85
C SER A 468 -14.04 0.12 -6.52
N TYR A 469 -13.93 0.87 -7.60
CA TYR A 469 -15.06 1.33 -8.40
C TYR A 469 -15.11 0.62 -9.75
N SER A 470 -16.26 0.04 -10.10
CA SER A 470 -16.47 -0.55 -11.42
C SER A 470 -17.26 0.40 -12.34
N PRO A 471 -16.69 0.83 -13.49
CA PRO A 471 -17.41 1.67 -14.45
C PRO A 471 -18.52 0.91 -15.20
N SER A 472 -18.49 -0.42 -15.26
CA SER A 472 -19.54 -1.21 -15.93
C SER A 472 -20.84 -1.25 -15.13
N THR A 473 -20.74 -1.31 -13.80
CA THR A 473 -21.91 -1.32 -12.90
C THR A 473 -22.21 0.05 -12.30
N ASN A 474 -21.28 1.01 -12.42
CA ASN A 474 -21.26 2.28 -11.70
C ASN A 474 -21.40 2.11 -10.18
N ARG A 475 -20.69 1.12 -9.62
CA ARG A 475 -20.74 0.78 -8.19
C ARG A 475 -19.38 0.89 -7.53
N TYR A 476 -19.40 1.31 -6.26
CA TYR A 476 -18.23 1.36 -5.39
C TYR A 476 -18.32 0.25 -4.33
N TYR A 477 -17.33 -0.62 -4.30
CA TYR A 477 -17.24 -1.81 -3.46
C TYR A 477 -16.23 -1.58 -2.33
N LEU A 478 -16.68 -1.69 -1.08
CA LEU A 478 -15.87 -1.34 0.09
C LEU A 478 -16.26 -2.20 1.31
N PRO A 479 -15.28 -2.73 2.05
CA PRO A 479 -15.53 -3.36 3.33
C PRO A 479 -15.57 -2.35 4.48
N ILE A 480 -16.42 -2.62 5.48
CA ILE A 480 -16.44 -1.91 6.76
C ILE A 480 -16.49 -2.92 7.92
N TYR A 481 -16.01 -2.51 9.08
CA TYR A 481 -15.90 -3.25 10.32
C TYR A 481 -17.03 -2.80 11.23
N ASP A 482 -18.03 -3.66 11.39
CA ASP A 482 -19.24 -3.37 12.15
C ASP A 482 -19.12 -3.90 13.59
N HIS A 483 -17.99 -3.59 14.23
CA HIS A 483 -17.63 -4.15 15.54
C HIS A 483 -18.08 -3.27 16.73
N CYS A 484 -18.33 -1.98 16.49
CA CYS A 484 -18.59 -1.03 17.58
C CYS A 484 -20.09 -0.83 17.87
N MET A 485 -20.92 -0.80 16.81
CA MET A 485 -22.37 -0.58 16.91
C MET A 485 -23.19 -1.87 17.09
N GLY A 486 -22.57 -3.05 16.92
CA GLY A 486 -23.20 -4.36 17.06
C GLY A 486 -23.17 -4.92 18.50
N LYS A 487 -23.91 -6.01 18.74
CA LYS A 487 -23.81 -6.80 19.98
C LYS A 487 -22.57 -7.71 19.92
N GLU A 488 -22.03 -8.08 21.07
CA GLU A 488 -20.98 -9.09 21.16
C GLU A 488 -21.48 -10.42 20.53
N GLY A 489 -20.79 -10.88 19.47
CA GLY A 489 -21.18 -12.06 18.69
C GLY A 489 -21.90 -11.77 17.36
N ASP A 490 -22.26 -10.52 17.06
CA ASP A 490 -22.65 -10.13 15.70
C ASP A 490 -21.45 -10.28 14.74
N THR A 491 -21.73 -10.47 13.44
CA THR A 491 -20.70 -10.46 12.40
C THR A 491 -19.92 -9.15 12.45
N PRO A 492 -18.59 -9.14 12.66
CA PRO A 492 -17.82 -7.94 12.93
C PRO A 492 -17.55 -7.10 11.68
N ALA A 493 -18.08 -7.49 10.51
CA ALA A 493 -17.82 -6.81 9.25
C ALA A 493 -18.97 -6.91 8.25
N ARG A 494 -18.97 -5.95 7.34
CA ARG A 494 -19.84 -5.90 6.16
C ARG A 494 -19.02 -5.64 4.91
N PHE A 495 -19.40 -6.28 3.81
CA PHE A 495 -18.90 -5.96 2.48
C PHE A 495 -20.01 -5.31 1.67
N LEU A 496 -19.82 -4.04 1.35
CA LEU A 496 -20.83 -3.19 0.77
C LEU A 496 -20.57 -2.96 -0.71
N ALA A 497 -21.64 -2.77 -1.48
CA ALA A 497 -21.53 -1.99 -2.69
C ALA A 497 -22.60 -0.92 -2.80
N LEU A 498 -22.14 0.30 -3.06
CA LEU A 498 -22.95 1.48 -3.27
C LEU A 498 -23.11 1.72 -4.78
N ASP A 499 -24.34 1.79 -5.26
CA ASP A 499 -24.63 2.23 -6.62
C ASP A 499 -24.60 3.76 -6.68
N LEU A 500 -23.71 4.31 -7.52
CA LEU A 500 -23.47 5.75 -7.62
C LEU A 500 -24.48 6.50 -8.49
N ASN A 501 -25.37 5.78 -9.18
CA ASN A 501 -26.52 6.40 -9.85
C ASN A 501 -27.67 6.64 -8.87
N THR A 502 -27.88 5.69 -7.96
CA THR A 502 -29.06 5.70 -7.07
C THR A 502 -28.75 6.08 -5.62
N GLN A 503 -27.46 6.06 -5.24
CA GLN A 503 -26.97 6.30 -3.88
C GLN A 503 -27.53 5.30 -2.87
N ARG A 504 -27.75 4.05 -3.33
CA ARG A 504 -28.28 2.95 -2.52
C ARG A 504 -27.30 1.80 -2.47
N LEU A 505 -27.25 1.13 -1.31
CA LEU A 505 -26.55 -0.13 -1.18
C LEU A 505 -27.29 -1.20 -2.01
N VAL A 506 -26.59 -1.81 -2.96
CA VAL A 506 -27.12 -2.91 -3.77
C VAL A 506 -26.82 -4.27 -3.14
N TRP A 507 -25.76 -4.36 -2.35
CA TRP A 507 -25.50 -5.46 -1.43
C TRP A 507 -24.85 -4.93 -0.15
N ASP A 508 -25.22 -5.57 0.94
CA ASP A 508 -24.65 -5.43 2.28
C ASP A 508 -24.48 -6.86 2.82
N ILE A 509 -23.31 -7.44 2.58
CA ILE A 509 -23.01 -8.80 3.01
C ILE A 509 -22.31 -8.75 4.36
N ARG A 510 -22.99 -9.25 5.37
CA ARG A 510 -22.41 -9.49 6.69
C ARG A 510 -21.44 -10.67 6.66
N THR A 511 -20.21 -10.46 7.15
CA THR A 511 -19.17 -11.49 7.20
C THR A 511 -18.63 -11.66 8.62
N ARG A 512 -18.35 -12.92 9.00
CA ARG A 512 -17.70 -13.18 10.30
C ARG A 512 -16.26 -12.65 10.34
N VAL A 513 -15.61 -12.58 9.19
CA VAL A 513 -14.22 -12.11 9.07
C VAL A 513 -14.22 -10.83 8.25
N PRO A 514 -13.65 -9.72 8.76
CA PRO A 514 -13.45 -8.49 7.99
C PRO A 514 -12.49 -8.68 6.83
N GLN A 515 -12.69 -7.94 5.75
CA GLN A 515 -11.72 -7.83 4.66
C GLN A 515 -10.50 -7.04 5.14
N SER A 516 -9.32 -7.50 4.77
CA SER A 516 -8.04 -6.91 5.19
C SER A 516 -7.21 -6.34 4.04
N SER A 517 -7.53 -6.70 2.79
CA SER A 517 -6.88 -6.14 1.60
C SER A 517 -7.72 -5.04 0.99
N ALA A 518 -7.09 -4.23 0.14
CA ALA A 518 -7.83 -3.40 -0.81
C ALA A 518 -8.59 -4.28 -1.81
N GLN A 519 -9.52 -3.66 -2.54
CA GLN A 519 -10.41 -4.32 -3.48
C GLN A 519 -9.92 -4.07 -4.90
N LEU A 520 -10.21 -5.02 -5.79
CA LEU A 520 -9.91 -4.95 -7.21
C LEU A 520 -11.15 -5.37 -8.01
N THR A 521 -11.69 -4.46 -8.82
CA THR A 521 -12.74 -4.80 -9.79
C THR A 521 -12.16 -5.11 -11.16
N THR A 522 -12.84 -5.96 -11.93
CA THR A 522 -12.46 -6.26 -13.31
C THR A 522 -13.67 -6.26 -14.24
N ALA A 523 -13.48 -5.96 -15.51
CA ALA A 523 -14.53 -6.05 -16.54
C ALA A 523 -15.06 -7.48 -16.75
N GLY A 524 -14.43 -8.49 -16.14
CA GLY A 524 -14.96 -9.85 -16.05
C GLY A 524 -16.17 -10.02 -15.11
N GLY A 525 -16.64 -8.94 -14.47
CA GLY A 525 -17.78 -8.98 -13.56
C GLY A 525 -17.43 -9.46 -12.16
N LEU A 526 -16.22 -9.14 -11.70
CA LEU A 526 -15.64 -9.69 -10.47
C LEU A 526 -15.10 -8.59 -9.57
N VAL A 527 -15.28 -8.78 -8.27
CA VAL A 527 -14.61 -8.04 -7.20
C VAL A 527 -13.68 -9.00 -6.47
N PHE A 528 -12.40 -8.67 -6.39
CA PHE A 528 -11.42 -9.45 -5.65
C PHE A 528 -11.12 -8.81 -4.30
N SER A 529 -11.08 -9.63 -3.25
CA SER A 529 -10.81 -9.19 -1.88
C SER A 529 -10.26 -10.33 -1.04
N ALA A 530 -9.45 -9.98 -0.04
CA ALA A 530 -8.84 -10.92 0.88
C ALA A 530 -9.24 -10.65 2.33
N THR A 531 -9.11 -11.67 3.17
CA THR A 531 -9.50 -11.64 4.59
C THR A 531 -8.41 -12.26 5.48
N PRO A 532 -8.34 -11.91 6.79
CA PRO A 532 -7.33 -12.43 7.72
C PRO A 532 -7.36 -13.93 8.00
N ASP A 533 -8.39 -14.66 7.56
CA ASP A 533 -8.40 -16.13 7.55
C ASP A 533 -7.42 -16.76 6.51
N ARG A 534 -6.73 -15.89 5.75
CA ARG A 534 -5.71 -16.18 4.73
C ARG A 534 -6.28 -16.71 3.43
N TYR A 535 -7.43 -16.20 3.02
CA TYR A 535 -8.01 -16.49 1.72
C TYR A 535 -8.15 -15.23 0.89
N PHE A 536 -7.85 -15.36 -0.39
CA PHE A 536 -8.20 -14.39 -1.42
C PHE A 536 -9.41 -14.93 -2.19
N ARG A 537 -10.41 -14.08 -2.41
CA ARG A 537 -11.70 -14.49 -2.99
C ARG A 537 -12.09 -13.60 -4.14
N ALA A 538 -12.80 -14.19 -5.10
CA ALA A 538 -13.50 -13.48 -6.15
C ALA A 538 -14.99 -13.52 -5.87
N PHE A 539 -15.63 -12.35 -5.86
CA PHE A 539 -17.05 -12.15 -5.68
C PHE A 539 -17.67 -11.72 -7.00
N ASP A 540 -18.91 -12.13 -7.25
CA ASP A 540 -19.71 -11.55 -8.34
C ASP A 540 -20.01 -10.08 -8.02
N ASP A 541 -19.78 -9.18 -8.99
CA ASP A 541 -19.99 -7.75 -8.80
C ASP A 541 -21.48 -7.31 -8.78
N GLU A 542 -22.38 -8.21 -9.14
CA GLU A 542 -23.83 -7.98 -9.15
C GLU A 542 -24.49 -8.28 -7.81
N ASP A 543 -24.22 -9.44 -7.23
CA ASP A 543 -24.91 -9.98 -6.04
C ASP A 543 -23.98 -10.29 -4.85
N GLY A 544 -22.66 -10.19 -5.04
CA GLY A 544 -21.68 -10.44 -3.99
C GLY A 544 -21.45 -11.90 -3.64
N LYS A 545 -21.93 -12.84 -4.45
CA LYS A 545 -21.67 -14.26 -4.24
C LYS A 545 -20.19 -14.58 -4.44
N VAL A 546 -19.61 -15.37 -3.54
CA VAL A 546 -18.26 -15.91 -3.72
C VAL A 546 -18.25 -16.92 -4.87
N LEU A 547 -17.49 -16.64 -5.93
CA LEU A 547 -17.35 -17.49 -7.12
C LEU A 547 -16.05 -18.31 -7.11
N TRP A 548 -15.04 -17.84 -6.37
CA TRP A 548 -13.77 -18.53 -6.22
C TRP A 548 -13.11 -18.18 -4.89
N THR A 549 -12.35 -19.12 -4.35
CA THR A 549 -11.51 -18.96 -3.16
C THR A 549 -10.15 -19.57 -3.46
N SER A 550 -9.09 -18.83 -3.18
CA SER A 550 -7.70 -19.28 -3.36
C SER A 550 -7.38 -20.49 -2.50
N PRO A 551 -6.30 -21.24 -2.80
CA PRO A 551 -5.60 -21.97 -1.76
C PRO A 551 -5.30 -21.06 -0.56
N ARG A 552 -5.24 -21.62 0.64
CA ARG A 552 -4.92 -20.85 1.83
C ARG A 552 -3.52 -20.24 1.69
N LEU A 553 -3.43 -18.93 1.85
CA LEU A 553 -2.18 -18.19 1.74
C LEU A 553 -1.28 -18.46 2.96
N ASN A 554 0.01 -18.15 2.81
CA ASN A 554 1.01 -18.35 3.86
C ASN A 554 0.75 -17.48 5.09
N ASP A 555 0.32 -16.23 4.90
CA ASP A 555 0.10 -15.23 5.95
C ASP A 555 -1.11 -14.34 5.60
N ILE A 556 -1.37 -13.31 6.40
CA ILE A 556 -2.52 -12.41 6.25
C ILE A 556 -2.31 -11.50 5.04
N PRO A 557 -3.23 -11.50 4.06
CA PRO A 557 -3.23 -10.57 2.94
C PRO A 557 -3.78 -9.21 3.37
N ASN A 558 -2.93 -8.19 3.41
CA ASN A 558 -3.28 -6.82 3.78
C ASN A 558 -2.77 -5.75 2.80
N ALA A 559 -2.48 -6.16 1.57
CA ALA A 559 -1.93 -5.29 0.53
C ALA A 559 -2.96 -4.92 -0.55
N PHE A 560 -2.49 -4.38 -1.68
CA PHE A 560 -3.35 -3.98 -2.80
C PHE A 560 -3.26 -5.01 -3.93
N PRO A 561 -4.34 -5.75 -4.24
CA PRO A 561 -4.35 -6.66 -5.38
C PRO A 561 -4.32 -5.88 -6.69
N ILE A 562 -3.61 -6.43 -7.68
CA ILE A 562 -3.56 -5.90 -9.05
C ILE A 562 -3.87 -7.00 -10.05
N THR A 563 -4.20 -6.63 -11.29
CA THR A 563 -4.25 -7.56 -12.42
C THR A 563 -3.52 -6.97 -13.60
N TYR A 564 -2.82 -7.81 -14.36
CA TYR A 564 -1.99 -7.41 -15.48
C TYR A 564 -2.04 -8.49 -16.57
N MET A 565 -1.45 -8.20 -17.73
CA MET A 565 -1.38 -9.15 -18.84
C MET A 565 0.03 -9.21 -19.42
N VAL A 566 0.52 -10.43 -19.66
CA VAL A 566 1.78 -10.68 -20.37
C VAL A 566 1.55 -11.75 -21.41
N ASP A 567 2.02 -11.53 -22.64
CA ASP A 567 1.88 -12.46 -23.76
C ASP A 567 0.43 -12.98 -23.97
N GLY A 568 -0.57 -12.11 -23.76
CA GLY A 568 -1.99 -12.44 -23.91
C GLY A 568 -2.62 -13.24 -22.76
N LYS A 569 -1.88 -13.47 -21.67
CA LYS A 569 -2.37 -14.16 -20.47
C LYS A 569 -2.58 -13.18 -19.32
N GLN A 570 -3.79 -13.18 -18.74
CA GLN A 570 -4.16 -12.36 -17.59
C GLN A 570 -3.69 -13.02 -16.30
N TYR A 571 -3.12 -12.20 -15.41
CA TYR A 571 -2.64 -12.57 -14.10
C TYR A 571 -3.29 -11.72 -13.02
N ILE A 572 -3.41 -12.24 -11.80
CA ILE A 572 -3.84 -11.49 -10.62
C ILE A 572 -2.77 -11.65 -9.54
N ALA A 573 -2.35 -10.55 -8.93
CA ALA A 573 -1.34 -10.53 -7.89
C ALA A 573 -1.93 -10.12 -6.54
N MET A 574 -1.50 -10.78 -5.46
CA MET A 574 -1.85 -10.42 -4.08
C MET A 574 -0.66 -10.70 -3.15
N ALA A 575 -0.16 -9.68 -2.46
CA ALA A 575 0.85 -9.87 -1.42
C ALA A 575 0.20 -10.27 -0.08
N ALA A 576 0.82 -11.23 0.61
CA ALA A 576 0.40 -11.69 1.92
C ALA A 576 1.62 -11.78 2.85
N GLY A 577 1.60 -11.04 3.96
CA GLY A 577 2.75 -10.98 4.86
C GLY A 577 2.55 -9.96 5.97
N ASN A 578 2.42 -10.46 7.21
CA ASN A 578 2.18 -9.70 8.43
C ASN A 578 0.98 -8.74 8.35
N ALA A 579 -0.04 -8.98 9.19
CA ALA A 579 -1.32 -8.30 9.19
C ALA A 579 -1.30 -6.74 9.29
N GLY A 580 -0.17 -6.13 9.66
CA GLY A 580 -0.09 -4.70 9.93
C GLY A 580 -0.97 -4.32 11.13
N LEU A 581 -1.21 -3.03 11.32
CA LEU A 581 -2.01 -2.56 12.46
C LEU A 581 -3.48 -3.00 12.32
N GLN A 582 -4.06 -2.79 11.15
CA GLN A 582 -5.46 -3.04 10.82
C GLN A 582 -5.80 -4.53 10.82
N GLY A 583 -4.94 -5.37 10.23
CA GLY A 583 -5.15 -6.80 10.26
C GLY A 583 -5.03 -7.38 11.67
N ASN A 584 -4.22 -6.79 12.56
CA ASN A 584 -4.19 -7.18 13.96
C ASN A 584 -5.49 -6.80 14.69
N TRP A 585 -6.06 -5.61 14.44
CA TRP A 585 -7.38 -5.23 14.95
C TRP A 585 -8.47 -6.20 14.49
N ALA A 586 -8.49 -6.51 13.20
CA ALA A 586 -9.41 -7.48 12.62
C ALA A 586 -9.35 -8.87 13.32
N ILE A 587 -8.15 -9.34 13.69
CA ILE A 587 -7.97 -10.60 14.43
C ILE A 587 -8.55 -10.49 15.86
N ASN A 588 -8.43 -9.34 16.52
CA ASN A 588 -8.96 -9.16 17.87
C ASN A 588 -10.49 -9.35 17.94
N TYR A 589 -11.21 -8.98 16.87
CA TYR A 589 -12.66 -9.14 16.77
C TYR A 589 -13.11 -10.53 16.30
N ALA A 590 -12.17 -11.32 15.75
CA ALA A 590 -12.38 -12.69 15.33
C ALA A 590 -11.28 -13.62 15.89
N PRO A 591 -11.17 -13.81 17.21
CA PRO A 591 -10.05 -14.55 17.80
C PRO A 591 -9.95 -16.01 17.33
N GLU A 592 -11.01 -16.59 16.78
CA GLU A 592 -11.03 -17.94 16.22
C GLU A 592 -10.21 -18.08 14.92
N ILE A 593 -9.95 -16.98 14.20
CA ILE A 593 -8.96 -16.96 13.10
C ILE A 593 -7.53 -16.77 13.63
N GLY A 594 -7.39 -16.76 14.96
CA GLY A 594 -6.26 -16.32 15.77
C GLY A 594 -4.90 -16.81 15.31
N ALA A 595 -4.14 -15.82 14.81
CA ALA A 595 -2.70 -15.74 14.65
C ALA A 595 -2.04 -16.85 13.83
N VAL A 596 -1.27 -16.45 12.83
CA VAL A 596 -0.19 -17.28 12.29
C VAL A 596 0.76 -17.60 13.45
N ARG A 597 0.54 -18.72 14.14
CA ARG A 597 1.44 -19.28 15.13
C ARG A 597 2.61 -19.88 14.36
N GLY A 598 3.70 -19.11 14.20
CA GLY A 598 4.90 -19.53 13.49
C GLY A 598 5.72 -18.35 12.99
N PRO A 599 6.88 -18.61 12.35
CA PRO A 599 7.65 -17.56 11.68
C PRO A 599 6.76 -16.86 10.65
N LYS A 600 6.64 -15.53 10.75
CA LYS A 600 5.96 -14.74 9.73
C LYS A 600 6.65 -14.97 8.40
N SER A 601 5.88 -15.07 7.33
CA SER A 601 6.41 -15.18 5.97
C SER A 601 5.67 -14.20 5.09
N SER A 602 6.40 -13.48 4.24
CA SER A 602 5.82 -12.52 3.29
C SER A 602 5.98 -13.11 1.90
N VAL A 603 4.89 -13.21 1.14
CA VAL A 603 4.88 -13.80 -0.21
C VAL A 603 3.96 -13.01 -1.12
N LEU A 604 4.44 -12.71 -2.32
CA LEU A 604 3.61 -12.28 -3.44
C LEU A 604 3.04 -13.52 -4.14
N TRP A 605 1.72 -13.62 -4.21
CA TRP A 605 1.00 -14.70 -4.88
C TRP A 605 0.46 -14.25 -6.23
N ILE A 606 0.76 -15.01 -7.28
CA ILE A 606 0.25 -14.76 -8.62
C ILE A 606 -0.68 -15.89 -9.06
N PHE A 607 -1.84 -15.52 -9.59
CA PHE A 607 -2.86 -16.44 -10.08
C PHE A 607 -3.11 -16.25 -11.57
N GLU A 608 -3.44 -17.33 -12.26
CA GLU A 608 -3.75 -17.35 -13.69
C GLU A 608 -4.81 -18.41 -14.02
N LEU A 609 -5.38 -18.35 -15.23
CA LEU A 609 -6.15 -19.46 -15.78
C LEU A 609 -5.23 -20.59 -16.30
N PRO A 610 -5.72 -21.85 -16.35
CA PRO A 610 -4.94 -23.01 -16.70
C PRO A 610 -4.18 -22.92 -18.03
#